data_AF-A0ABD2QA18-F1
#
_entry.id   AF-A0ABD2QA18-F1
#
_cell.length_a   1.000
_cell.length_b   1.000
_cell.length_c   1.000
_cell.angle_alpha   90.00
_cell.angle_beta   90.00
_cell.angle_gamma   90.00
#
_symmetry.space_group_name_H-M   'P 1'
#
loop_
_entity.id
_entity.type
_entity.pdbx_description
1 polymer ?
#
loop_
_entity_poly.entity_id
_entity_poly.type
_entity_poly.pdbx_seq_one_letter_code
_entity_poly.pdbx_strand_id
1 'polypeptide(L)'
;MARCLLEQISKYVARNLHCRVAWFTPMGLPVVQPYVKPGRQKRFAADSLMGLDLPDGNRQANAFPPNFIHSLDSCHMMLTALHCFRRGITFASVHDCFWTHPSMVDHLNQICREEFIALHSQPVLEDLSEYIQERFGYTTSELEAISDPEKRAKAISFNNLLRKVPEKGQFNLQEVRDSAYFFS
;
A
#
# COMPACT_ATOMS: atom_id res chain seq x y z
N MET A 1 -1.74 14.49 4.53
CA MET A 1 -2.69 13.76 5.40
C MET A 1 -2.59 12.24 5.24
N ALA A 2 -2.68 11.69 4.02
CA ALA A 2 -2.59 10.24 3.77
C ALA A 2 -1.33 9.56 4.36
N ARG A 3 -0.14 10.18 4.20
CA ARG A 3 1.10 9.67 4.80
C ARG A 3 0.99 9.43 6.32
N CYS A 4 0.45 10.40 7.06
CA CYS A 4 0.33 10.32 8.52
C CYS A 4 -0.60 9.17 8.93
N LEU A 5 -1.72 8.98 8.20
CA LEU A 5 -2.63 7.86 8.42
C LEU A 5 -1.91 6.52 8.27
N LEU A 6 -1.20 6.32 7.15
CA LEU A 6 -0.46 5.09 6.89
C LEU A 6 0.59 4.81 7.97
N GLU A 7 1.40 5.81 8.34
CA GLU A 7 2.41 5.68 9.41
C GLU A 7 1.78 5.28 10.75
N GLN A 8 0.65 5.90 11.13
CA GLN A 8 -0.05 5.60 12.39
C GLN A 8 -0.62 4.19 12.41
N ILE A 9 -1.25 3.75 11.31
CA ILE A 9 -1.78 2.39 11.18
C ILE A 9 -0.65 1.37 11.31
N SER A 10 0.41 1.54 10.53
CA SER A 10 1.56 0.63 10.52
C SER A 10 2.23 0.53 11.89
N LYS A 11 2.39 1.68 12.57
CA LYS A 11 2.95 1.74 13.92
C LYS A 11 2.11 0.96 14.93
N TYR A 12 0.78 1.05 14.85
CA TYR A 12 -0.12 0.31 15.74
C TYR A 12 -0.04 -1.20 15.47
N VAL A 13 -0.18 -1.62 14.20
CA VAL A 13 -0.12 -3.03 13.80
C VAL A 13 1.20 -3.67 14.24
N ALA A 14 2.33 -3.00 14.04
CA ALA A 14 3.63 -3.55 14.42
C ALA A 14 3.87 -3.59 15.94
N ARG A 15 3.46 -2.54 16.68
CA ARG A 15 3.80 -2.43 18.11
C ARG A 15 2.79 -3.12 19.03
N ASN A 16 1.52 -3.08 18.68
CA ASN A 16 0.43 -3.58 19.53
C ASN A 16 -0.02 -4.98 19.14
N LEU A 17 -0.04 -5.28 17.83
CA LEU A 17 -0.47 -6.60 17.33
C LEU A 17 0.71 -7.53 17.00
N HIS A 18 1.94 -7.02 17.04
CA HIS A 18 3.16 -7.76 16.69
C HIS A 18 3.12 -8.38 15.28
N CYS A 19 2.34 -7.76 14.38
CA CYS A 19 2.18 -8.18 13.00
C CYS A 19 2.96 -7.28 12.06
N ARG A 20 3.37 -7.83 10.91
CA ARG A 20 3.90 -7.04 9.79
C ARG A 20 2.75 -6.48 8.98
N VAL A 21 2.90 -5.28 8.46
CA VAL A 21 1.92 -4.70 7.55
C VAL A 21 2.00 -5.42 6.21
N ALA A 22 0.83 -5.78 5.71
CA ALA A 22 0.63 -6.34 4.39
C ALA A 22 -0.57 -5.66 3.73
N TRP A 23 -0.64 -5.66 2.41
CA TRP A 23 -1.77 -5.17 1.63
C TRP A 23 -1.80 -5.87 0.26
N PHE A 24 -2.89 -5.69 -0.47
CA PHE A 24 -2.98 -6.10 -1.87
C PHE A 24 -2.88 -4.87 -2.76
N THR A 25 -2.17 -4.98 -3.88
CA THR A 25 -2.23 -3.95 -4.92
C THR A 25 -3.55 -4.01 -5.67
N PRO A 26 -3.96 -2.95 -6.41
CA PRO A 26 -5.16 -2.98 -7.25
C PRO A 26 -5.15 -4.10 -8.32
N MET A 27 -3.98 -4.64 -8.64
CA MET A 27 -3.82 -5.81 -9.53
C MET A 27 -3.87 -7.17 -8.80
N GLY A 28 -4.16 -7.18 -7.50
CA GLY A 28 -4.28 -8.39 -6.69
C GLY A 28 -2.95 -8.97 -6.20
N LEU A 29 -1.83 -8.25 -6.30
CA LEU A 29 -0.54 -8.74 -5.82
C LEU A 29 -0.41 -8.51 -4.30
N PRO A 30 -0.16 -9.55 -3.47
CA PRO A 30 0.11 -9.36 -2.05
C PRO A 30 1.49 -8.76 -1.82
N VAL A 31 1.55 -7.68 -1.03
CA VAL A 31 2.79 -7.03 -0.60
C VAL A 31 2.91 -7.12 0.92
N VAL A 32 4.09 -7.50 1.42
CA VAL A 32 4.38 -7.62 2.86
C VAL A 32 5.65 -6.86 3.17
N GLN A 33 5.63 -6.03 4.22
CA GLN A 33 6.83 -5.34 4.66
C GLN A 33 7.82 -6.30 5.35
N PRO A 34 9.09 -6.37 4.93
CA PRO A 34 10.06 -7.34 5.48
C PRO A 34 10.71 -6.89 6.79
N TYR A 35 10.39 -5.69 7.30
CA TYR A 35 11.15 -5.09 8.39
C TYR A 35 10.86 -5.76 9.74
N VAL A 36 11.84 -6.54 10.19
CA VAL A 36 11.87 -7.18 11.49
C VAL A 36 13.08 -6.69 12.29
N LYS A 37 13.00 -6.75 13.62
CA LYS A 37 14.14 -6.43 14.47
C LYS A 37 15.22 -7.49 14.25
N PRO A 38 16.49 -7.10 14.06
CA PRO A 38 17.57 -8.08 13.98
C PRO A 38 17.61 -8.85 15.29
N GLY A 39 17.38 -10.17 15.23
CA GLY A 39 17.48 -11.03 16.38
C GLY A 39 18.89 -10.98 16.96
N ARG A 40 19.03 -10.71 18.26
CA ARG A 40 20.14 -11.34 19.00
C ARG A 40 19.91 -12.83 18.81
N GLN A 41 20.78 -13.52 18.06
CA GLN A 41 20.78 -14.97 17.97
C GLN A 41 20.87 -15.54 19.39
N LYS A 42 19.72 -15.79 20.02
CA LYS A 42 19.63 -16.62 21.19
C LYS A 42 19.49 -18.03 20.66
N ARG A 43 20.62 -18.75 20.58
CA ARG A 43 20.65 -20.21 20.44
C ARG A 43 19.85 -20.78 21.61
N PHE A 44 18.58 -21.13 21.39
CA PHE A 44 17.86 -22.00 22.31
C PHE A 44 17.17 -23.11 21.53
N ALA A 45 17.20 -24.26 22.19
CA ALA A 45 16.94 -25.58 21.71
C ALA A 45 15.58 -25.76 21.04
N ALA A 46 15.53 -26.80 20.23
CA ALA A 46 14.35 -27.39 19.62
C ALA A 46 13.21 -27.56 20.62
N ASP A 47 12.23 -26.65 20.63
CA ASP A 47 10.80 -26.94 20.92
C ASP A 47 9.86 -25.72 20.74
N SER A 48 9.99 -24.92 19.67
CA SER A 48 8.96 -23.90 19.41
C SER A 48 8.75 -23.61 17.92
N LEU A 49 7.54 -23.91 17.47
CA LEU A 49 7.01 -23.63 16.14
C LEU A 49 6.75 -22.13 15.86
N MET A 50 7.45 -21.20 16.51
CA MET A 50 7.29 -19.75 16.31
C MET A 50 8.61 -19.00 16.52
N GLY A 51 9.58 -19.24 15.64
CA GLY A 51 10.78 -18.41 15.49
C GLY A 51 10.56 -17.24 14.52
N LEU A 52 9.42 -16.54 14.57
CA LEU A 52 9.20 -15.37 13.71
C LEU A 52 9.77 -14.11 14.39
N ASP A 53 10.70 -13.45 13.71
CA ASP A 53 11.28 -12.20 14.19
C ASP A 53 10.19 -11.13 14.41
N LEU A 54 10.24 -10.45 15.56
CA LEU A 54 9.29 -9.38 15.89
C LEU A 54 9.43 -8.21 14.89
N PRO A 55 8.32 -7.61 14.44
CA PRO A 55 8.38 -6.48 13.53
C PRO A 55 9.12 -5.28 14.14
N ASP A 56 9.92 -4.60 13.32
CA ASP A 56 10.50 -3.31 13.71
C ASP A 56 9.46 -2.21 13.48
N GLY A 57 8.76 -1.82 14.55
CA GLY A 57 7.68 -0.85 14.47
C GLY A 57 8.07 0.54 13.97
N ASN A 58 9.35 0.94 14.03
CA ASN A 58 9.78 2.21 13.44
C ASN A 58 9.99 2.07 11.94
N ARG A 59 10.68 0.99 11.52
CA ARG A 59 10.94 0.74 10.10
C ARG A 59 9.66 0.40 9.34
N GLN A 60 8.76 -0.39 9.93
CA GLN A 60 7.43 -0.67 9.36
C GLN A 60 6.67 0.65 9.13
N ALA A 61 6.57 1.50 10.17
CA ALA A 61 5.83 2.76 10.09
C ALA A 61 6.40 3.69 9.01
N ASN A 62 7.71 3.95 9.04
CA ASN A 62 8.35 4.90 8.14
C ASN A 62 8.40 4.43 6.69
N ALA A 63 8.49 3.11 6.46
CA ALA A 63 8.57 2.54 5.13
C ALA A 63 7.21 2.24 4.50
N PHE A 64 6.11 2.28 5.27
CA PHE A 64 4.80 1.92 4.72
C PHE A 64 4.31 2.90 3.67
N PRO A 65 4.29 4.24 3.89
CA PRO A 65 3.91 5.18 2.85
C PRO A 65 4.70 5.04 1.53
N PRO A 66 6.06 5.04 1.52
CA PRO A 66 6.80 4.92 0.27
C PRO A 66 6.60 3.57 -0.42
N ASN A 67 6.58 2.46 0.33
CA ASN A 67 6.36 1.14 -0.27
C ASN A 67 4.95 0.99 -0.86
N PHE A 68 3.95 1.62 -0.23
CA PHE A 68 2.59 1.66 -0.76
C PHE A 68 2.53 2.40 -2.09
N ILE A 69 3.11 3.60 -2.19
CA ILE A 69 3.17 4.36 -3.44
C ILE A 69 3.95 3.60 -4.52
N HIS A 70 5.12 3.05 -4.21
CA HIS A 70 5.89 2.25 -5.18
C HIS A 70 5.10 1.03 -5.68
N SER A 71 4.21 0.46 -4.87
CA SER A 71 3.35 -0.64 -5.30
C SER A 71 2.29 -0.17 -6.32
N LEU A 72 1.81 1.07 -6.22
CA LEU A 72 0.91 1.69 -7.19
C LEU A 72 1.65 2.06 -8.48
N ASP A 73 2.85 2.63 -8.38
CA ASP A 73 3.70 2.93 -9.55
C ASP A 73 4.01 1.65 -10.33
N SER A 74 4.26 0.55 -9.61
CA SER A 74 4.45 -0.77 -10.21
C SER A 74 3.20 -1.27 -10.93
N CYS A 75 2.01 -1.07 -10.36
CA CYS A 75 0.76 -1.39 -11.03
C CYS A 75 0.55 -0.56 -12.29
N HIS A 76 0.80 0.74 -12.23
CA HIS A 76 0.67 1.64 -13.38
C HIS A 76 1.60 1.24 -14.53
N MET A 77 2.87 0.95 -14.23
CA MET A 77 3.83 0.42 -15.18
C MET A 77 3.35 -0.91 -15.79
N MET A 78 2.89 -1.86 -14.98
CA MET A 78 2.45 -3.18 -15.47
C MET A 78 1.21 -3.07 -16.35
N LEU A 79 0.21 -2.27 -15.97
CA LEU A 79 -0.97 -2.01 -16.79
C LEU A 79 -0.59 -1.38 -18.13
N THR A 80 0.27 -0.36 -18.09
CA THR A 80 0.79 0.31 -19.30
C THR A 80 1.48 -0.70 -20.22
N ALA A 81 2.35 -1.56 -19.68
CA ALA A 81 3.04 -2.59 -20.44
C ALA A 81 2.07 -3.58 -21.10
N LEU A 82 1.06 -4.06 -20.36
CA LEU A 82 0.05 -4.98 -20.87
C LEU A 82 -0.76 -4.36 -22.00
N HIS A 83 -1.17 -3.09 -21.85
CA HIS A 83 -1.94 -2.39 -22.88
C HIS A 83 -1.08 -2.05 -24.11
N CYS A 84 0.20 -1.69 -23.93
CA CYS A 84 1.16 -1.55 -25.02
C CYS A 84 1.29 -2.86 -25.81
N PHE A 85 1.49 -3.98 -25.11
CA PHE A 85 1.61 -5.29 -25.74
C PHE A 85 0.38 -5.65 -26.58
N ARG A 86 -0.83 -5.40 -26.06
CA ARG A 86 -2.08 -5.63 -26.79
C ARG A 86 -2.23 -4.78 -28.06
N ARG A 87 -1.58 -3.61 -28.11
CA ARG A 87 -1.57 -2.71 -29.29
C ARG A 87 -0.34 -2.92 -30.18
N GLY A 88 0.49 -3.92 -29.92
CA GLY A 88 1.72 -4.19 -30.68
C GLY A 88 2.84 -3.17 -30.46
N ILE A 89 2.79 -2.42 -29.35
CA ILE A 89 3.80 -1.43 -28.99
C ILE A 89 4.88 -2.13 -28.18
N THR A 90 6.14 -2.03 -28.64
CA THR A 90 7.29 -2.51 -27.86
C THR A 90 7.46 -1.61 -26.65
N PHE A 91 7.48 -2.20 -25.46
CA PHE A 91 7.58 -1.47 -24.20
C PHE A 91 8.77 -1.99 -23.39
N ALA A 92 9.54 -1.07 -22.83
CA ALA A 92 10.52 -1.34 -21.78
C ALA A 92 10.38 -0.28 -20.68
N SER A 93 10.78 -0.61 -19.46
CA SER A 93 10.73 0.34 -18.36
C SER A 93 11.93 0.19 -17.42
N VAL A 94 12.34 1.32 -16.85
CA VAL A 94 13.20 1.40 -15.67
C VAL A 94 12.43 2.18 -14.63
N HIS A 95 11.69 1.46 -13.77
CA HIS A 95 10.75 2.06 -12.82
C HIS A 95 9.73 2.98 -13.51
N ASP A 96 9.82 4.29 -13.28
CA ASP A 96 8.95 5.36 -13.79
C ASP A 96 9.38 5.87 -15.18
N CYS A 97 10.48 5.37 -15.73
CA CYS A 97 10.93 5.71 -17.07
C CYS A 97 10.43 4.69 -18.09
N PHE A 98 9.54 5.10 -19.00
CA PHE A 98 8.93 4.22 -20.01
C PHE A 98 9.50 4.46 -21.40
N TRP A 99 9.91 3.38 -22.06
CA TRP A 99 10.61 3.40 -23.35
C TRP A 99 9.83 2.64 -24.42
N THR A 100 9.86 3.17 -25.64
CA THR A 100 9.33 2.53 -26.85
C THR A 100 10.10 3.03 -28.08
N HIS A 101 9.73 2.56 -29.27
CA HIS A 101 10.28 3.09 -30.51
C HIS A 101 9.80 4.53 -30.76
N PRO A 102 10.63 5.41 -31.37
CA PRO A 102 10.27 6.81 -31.58
C PRO A 102 8.94 7.03 -32.29
N SER A 103 8.58 6.16 -33.22
CA SER A 103 7.31 6.23 -33.97
C SER A 103 6.06 5.91 -33.15
N MET A 104 6.21 5.44 -31.91
CA MET A 104 5.12 4.97 -31.03
C MET A 104 4.99 5.78 -29.73
N VAL A 105 5.81 6.83 -29.55
CA VAL A 105 5.84 7.64 -28.31
C VAL A 105 4.47 8.24 -28.01
N ASP A 106 3.77 8.78 -29.01
CA ASP A 106 2.44 9.37 -28.81
C ASP A 106 1.42 8.34 -28.30
N HIS A 107 1.46 7.12 -28.86
CA HIS A 107 0.60 6.03 -28.42
C HIS A 107 0.93 5.56 -27.01
N LEU A 108 2.22 5.47 -26.66
CA LEU A 108 2.66 5.16 -25.31
C LEU A 108 2.13 6.22 -24.33
N ASN A 109 2.36 7.50 -24.60
CA ASN A 109 1.90 8.60 -23.74
C ASN A 109 0.38 8.64 -23.56
N GLN A 110 -0.38 8.26 -24.59
CA GLN A 110 -1.83 8.09 -24.47
C GLN A 110 -2.16 6.95 -23.49
N ILE A 111 -1.58 5.77 -23.66
CA ILE A 111 -1.83 4.60 -22.79
C ILE A 111 -1.42 4.91 -21.35
N CYS A 112 -0.25 5.53 -21.14
CA CYS A 112 0.21 5.91 -19.80
C CYS A 112 -0.82 6.76 -19.05
N ARG A 113 -1.39 7.76 -19.72
CA ARG A 113 -2.41 8.64 -19.13
C ARG A 113 -3.73 7.89 -18.90
N GLU A 114 -4.15 7.07 -19.85
CA GLU A 114 -5.35 6.21 -19.73
C GLU A 114 -5.25 5.29 -18.50
N GLU A 115 -4.13 4.57 -18.36
CA GLU A 115 -3.93 3.62 -17.25
C GLU A 115 -3.73 4.32 -15.90
N PHE A 116 -3.11 5.51 -15.87
CA PHE A 116 -3.00 6.30 -14.64
C PHE A 116 -4.38 6.72 -14.13
N ILE A 117 -5.23 7.23 -15.04
CA ILE A 117 -6.60 7.61 -14.72
C ILE A 117 -7.39 6.38 -14.26
N ALA A 118 -7.28 5.26 -14.97
CA ALA A 118 -7.99 4.04 -14.60
C ALA A 118 -7.59 3.54 -13.20
N LEU A 119 -6.28 3.51 -12.90
CA LEU A 119 -5.75 3.08 -11.61
C LEU A 119 -6.22 3.99 -10.47
N HIS A 120 -6.11 5.31 -10.63
CA HIS A 120 -6.46 6.26 -9.56
C HIS A 120 -7.95 6.62 -9.50
N SER A 121 -8.75 6.15 -10.45
CA SER A 121 -10.22 6.18 -10.35
C SER A 121 -10.76 5.12 -9.38
N GLN A 122 -9.96 4.09 -9.07
CA GLN A 122 -10.30 3.08 -8.08
C GLN A 122 -10.27 3.66 -6.65
N PRO A 123 -11.08 3.15 -5.72
CA PRO A 123 -11.10 3.59 -4.32
C PRO A 123 -9.93 2.99 -3.50
N VAL A 124 -8.70 3.21 -3.97
CA VAL A 124 -7.48 2.51 -3.50
C VAL A 124 -7.22 2.66 -1.99
N LEU A 125 -7.51 3.83 -1.41
CA LEU A 125 -7.29 4.05 0.03
C LEU A 125 -8.42 3.46 0.87
N GLU A 126 -9.63 3.48 0.35
CA GLU A 126 -10.81 2.86 0.95
C GLU A 126 -10.64 1.34 0.97
N ASP A 127 -10.26 0.71 -0.15
CA ASP A 127 -9.98 -0.73 -0.24
C ASP A 127 -8.88 -1.16 0.74
N LEU A 128 -7.81 -0.35 0.85
CA LEU A 128 -6.76 -0.58 1.84
C LEU A 128 -7.31 -0.52 3.26
N SER A 129 -8.15 0.48 3.54
CA SER A 129 -8.73 0.66 4.88
C SER A 129 -9.64 -0.51 5.25
N GLU A 130 -10.51 -0.93 4.33
CA GLU A 130 -11.39 -2.09 4.49
C GLU A 130 -10.58 -3.35 4.76
N TYR A 131 -9.56 -3.62 3.94
CA TYR A 131 -8.68 -4.78 4.14
C TYR A 131 -8.00 -4.78 5.52
N ILE A 132 -7.48 -3.63 5.97
CA ILE A 132 -6.83 -3.53 7.28
C ILE A 132 -7.85 -3.68 8.41
N GLN A 133 -9.06 -3.15 8.24
CA GLN A 133 -10.15 -3.27 9.20
C GLN A 133 -10.64 -4.71 9.33
N GLU A 134 -10.80 -5.43 8.23
CA GLU A 134 -11.15 -6.86 8.26
C GLU A 134 -10.06 -7.70 8.94
N ARG A 135 -8.79 -7.37 8.70
CA ARG A 135 -7.67 -8.16 9.21
C ARG A 135 -7.28 -7.86 10.66
N PHE A 136 -7.39 -6.61 11.08
CA PHE A 136 -6.84 -6.11 12.34
C PHE A 136 -7.82 -5.28 13.18
N GLY A 137 -9.01 -4.99 12.65
CA GLY A 137 -10.05 -4.28 13.38
C GLY A 137 -10.61 -5.14 14.51
N TYR A 138 -10.95 -4.48 15.62
CA TYR A 138 -11.56 -5.15 16.76
C TYR A 138 -13.08 -5.15 16.65
N THR A 139 -13.71 -6.29 16.89
CA THR A 139 -15.17 -6.40 17.07
C THR A 139 -15.62 -5.83 18.42
N THR A 140 -16.90 -5.53 18.57
CA THR A 140 -17.46 -5.04 19.85
C THR A 140 -17.18 -5.99 21.00
N SER A 141 -17.36 -7.31 20.77
CA SER A 141 -17.11 -8.34 21.76
C SER A 141 -15.64 -8.43 22.16
N GLU A 142 -14.71 -8.31 21.21
CA GLU A 142 -13.27 -8.27 21.51
C GLU A 142 -12.90 -7.03 22.35
N LEU A 143 -13.49 -5.87 22.04
CA LEU A 143 -13.27 -4.65 22.82
C LEU A 143 -13.76 -4.79 24.26
N GLU A 144 -14.93 -5.39 24.47
CA GLU A 144 -15.50 -5.65 25.80
C GLU A 144 -14.68 -6.66 26.61
N ALA A 145 -14.09 -7.65 25.93
CA ALA A 145 -13.24 -8.66 26.55
C ALA A 145 -11.88 -8.10 27.04
N ILE A 146 -11.41 -6.96 26.52
CA ILE A 146 -10.16 -6.35 26.97
C ILE A 146 -10.34 -5.77 28.37
N SER A 147 -9.83 -6.45 29.41
CA SER A 147 -9.99 -6.03 30.82
C SER A 147 -9.24 -4.74 31.16
N ASP A 148 -8.14 -4.45 30.45
CA ASP A 148 -7.31 -3.26 30.66
C ASP A 148 -7.93 -2.04 29.96
N PRO A 149 -8.39 -1.02 30.71
CA PRO A 149 -9.07 0.15 30.14
C PRO A 149 -8.18 0.95 29.18
N GLU A 150 -6.86 0.99 29.41
CA GLU A 150 -5.95 1.70 28.50
C GLU A 150 -5.80 0.98 27.16
N LYS A 151 -5.68 -0.35 27.18
CA LYS A 151 -5.61 -1.15 25.96
C LYS A 151 -6.92 -1.07 25.19
N ARG A 152 -8.06 -1.09 25.88
CA ARG A 152 -9.38 -0.92 25.28
C ARG A 152 -9.51 0.44 24.60
N ALA A 153 -9.12 1.52 25.26
CA ALA A 153 -9.14 2.86 24.69
C ALA A 153 -8.25 2.97 23.43
N LYS A 154 -7.07 2.35 23.45
CA LYS A 154 -6.16 2.29 22.30
C LYS A 154 -6.78 1.50 21.13
N ALA A 155 -7.43 0.38 21.39
CA ALA A 155 -8.11 -0.43 20.37
C ALA A 155 -9.30 0.31 19.74
N ILE A 156 -10.11 1.01 20.54
CA ILE A 156 -11.19 1.88 20.05
C ILE A 156 -10.61 3.01 19.18
N SER A 157 -9.54 3.66 19.65
CA SER A 157 -8.89 4.71 18.88
C SER A 157 -8.31 4.20 17.56
N PHE A 158 -7.82 2.95 17.51
CA PHE A 158 -7.35 2.32 16.29
C PHE A 158 -8.49 2.04 15.31
N ASN A 159 -9.60 1.46 15.76
CA ASN A 159 -10.78 1.28 14.90
C ASN A 159 -11.29 2.61 14.32
N ASN A 160 -11.27 3.68 15.12
CA ASN A 160 -11.62 5.01 14.65
C ASN A 160 -10.60 5.58 13.67
N LEU A 161 -9.32 5.23 13.79
CA LEU A 161 -8.28 5.63 12.85
C LEU A 161 -8.49 4.99 11.47
N LEU A 162 -8.85 3.70 11.42
CA LEU A 162 -9.10 3.00 10.16
C LEU A 162 -10.21 3.67 9.36
N ARG A 163 -11.29 4.11 10.02
CA ARG A 163 -12.42 4.80 9.38
C ARG A 163 -12.09 6.22 8.88
N LYS A 164 -10.96 6.81 9.27
CA LYS A 164 -10.56 8.18 8.88
C LYS A 164 -9.78 8.20 7.57
N VAL A 165 -10.37 7.69 6.50
CA VAL A 165 -9.81 7.87 5.16
C VAL A 165 -9.83 9.36 4.81
N PRO A 166 -8.72 9.97 4.32
CA PRO A 166 -8.69 11.40 4.01
C PRO A 166 -9.64 11.72 2.87
N GLU A 167 -10.34 12.85 2.98
CA GLU A 167 -11.20 13.35 1.91
C GLU A 167 -10.39 13.67 0.64
N LYS A 168 -10.98 13.37 -0.51
CA LYS A 168 -10.39 13.66 -1.83
C LYS A 168 -10.48 15.17 -2.09
N GLY A 169 -9.46 15.70 -2.78
CA GLY A 169 -9.47 17.10 -3.23
C GLY A 169 -10.46 17.34 -4.37
N GLN A 170 -10.48 18.58 -4.87
CA GLN A 170 -11.35 18.99 -5.98
C GLN A 170 -10.75 18.74 -7.37
N PHE A 171 -9.54 18.17 -7.44
CA PHE A 171 -8.85 17.93 -8.70
C PHE A 171 -9.59 16.91 -9.56
N ASN A 172 -9.87 17.27 -10.81
CA ASN A 172 -10.49 16.36 -11.76
C ASN A 172 -9.42 15.47 -12.41
N LEU A 173 -9.43 14.18 -12.07
CA LEU A 173 -8.46 13.20 -12.58
C LEU A 173 -8.44 13.12 -14.12
N GLN A 174 -9.55 13.46 -14.79
CA GLN A 174 -9.61 13.46 -16.26
C GLN A 174 -8.67 14.49 -16.90
N GLU A 175 -8.25 15.55 -16.19
CA GLU A 175 -7.29 16.53 -16.69
C GLU A 175 -5.92 15.92 -17.01
N VAL A 176 -5.58 14.77 -16.42
CA VAL A 176 -4.36 14.03 -16.75
C VAL A 176 -4.33 13.61 -18.21
N ARG A 177 -5.49 13.32 -18.81
CA ARG A 177 -5.62 12.83 -20.19
C ARG A 177 -5.01 13.79 -21.20
N ASP A 178 -5.18 15.08 -20.97
CA ASP A 178 -4.77 16.15 -21.88
C ASP A 178 -3.44 16.81 -21.45
N SER A 179 -2.86 16.37 -20.31
CA SER A 179 -1.60 16.90 -19.82
C SER A 179 -0.42 16.46 -20.70
N ALA A 180 0.19 17.43 -21.39
CA ALA A 180 1.33 17.19 -22.27
C ALA A 180 2.62 16.83 -21.51
N TYR A 181 2.74 17.28 -20.26
CA TYR A 181 3.95 17.11 -19.44
C TYR A 181 3.77 16.09 -18.31
N PHE A 182 2.74 15.25 -18.39
CA PHE A 182 2.52 14.20 -17.40
C PHE A 182 3.59 13.10 -17.49
N PHE A 183 3.86 12.63 -18.71
CA PHE A 183 5.02 11.82 -19.09
C PHE A 183 5.59 12.44 -20.36
N SER A 184 6.83 12.90 -20.30
CA SER A 184 7.51 13.63 -21.38
C SER A 184 8.95 13.18 -21.52
#